data_AF-A0A2E7TRK2-F1
#
_entry.id   AF-A0A2E7TRK2-F1
#
_cell.length_a   1.000
_cell.length_b   1.000
_cell.length_c   1.000
_cell.angle_alpha   90.00
_cell.angle_beta   90.00
_cell.angle_gamma   90.00
#
_symmetry.space_group_name_H-M   'P 1'
#
loop_
_entity.id
_entity.type
_entity.pdbx_description
1 polymer ?
#
loop_
_entity_poly.entity_id
_entity_poly.type
_entity_poly.pdbx_seq_one_letter_code
_entity_poly.pdbx_strand_id
1 'polypeptide(L)'
;MDFNKEIIIALGGFLIIALSANHISKFFAKIKFPLITGLLLAGILAGSDVLELIPRENTKYLNFLNEISLAFIAFAAGSELYLKEIRGQFKSILWNTLGQLVITFGLGVLGVFLASEYIPFMVEMTFAEKMSVGILMATIFVARSPSSAIAVINELRAKGPFTKTSIGVT
;
A
#
# COMPACT_ATOMS: atom_id res chain seq x y z
N MET A 1 12.63 -33.62 7.01
CA MET A 1 11.47 -33.85 6.10
C MET A 1 10.35 -32.82 6.41
N ASP A 2 10.72 -31.69 7.03
CA ASP A 2 9.81 -30.85 7.81
C ASP A 2 9.56 -29.49 7.13
N PHE A 3 10.54 -28.96 6.40
CA PHE A 3 10.44 -27.71 5.64
C PHE A 3 9.26 -27.69 4.64
N ASN A 4 9.06 -28.78 3.88
CA ASN A 4 7.96 -28.87 2.93
C ASN A 4 6.59 -28.92 3.64
N LYS A 5 6.53 -29.52 4.84
CA LYS A 5 5.28 -29.59 5.62
C LYS A 5 4.91 -28.22 6.17
N GLU A 6 5.87 -27.50 6.73
CA GLU A 6 5.66 -26.14 7.24
C GLU A 6 5.22 -25.17 6.15
N ILE A 7 5.84 -25.24 4.96
CA ILE A 7 5.41 -24.44 3.80
C ILE A 7 3.97 -24.77 3.40
N ILE A 8 3.60 -26.05 3.31
CA ILE A 8 2.24 -26.46 2.92
C ILE A 8 1.21 -25.97 3.94
N ILE A 9 1.52 -26.08 5.23
CA ILE A 9 0.63 -25.61 6.30
C ILE A 9 0.51 -24.08 6.26
N ALA A 10 1.61 -23.35 6.12
CA ALA A 10 1.62 -21.90 6.02
C ALA A 10 0.82 -21.43 4.80
N LEU A 11 1.01 -22.07 3.64
CA LEU A 11 0.29 -21.76 2.41
C LEU A 11 -1.20 -22.08 2.54
N GLY A 12 -1.56 -23.23 3.11
CA GLY A 12 -2.95 -23.61 3.35
C GLY A 12 -3.64 -22.64 4.29
N GLY A 13 -2.99 -22.27 5.40
CA GLY A 13 -3.48 -21.27 6.35
C GLY A 13 -3.67 -19.90 5.69
N PHE A 14 -2.66 -19.43 4.95
CA PHE A 14 -2.75 -18.18 4.20
C PHE A 14 -3.90 -18.18 3.18
N LEU A 15 -4.10 -19.29 2.45
CA LEU A 15 -5.22 -19.44 1.51
C LEU A 15 -6.58 -19.31 2.20
N ILE A 16 -6.76 -19.98 3.34
CA ILE A 16 -8.01 -19.90 4.12
C ILE A 16 -8.24 -18.46 4.58
N ILE A 17 -7.20 -17.79 5.08
CA ILE A 17 -7.28 -16.40 5.52
C ILE A 17 -7.61 -15.47 4.35
N ALA A 18 -6.94 -15.62 3.20
CA ALA A 18 -7.17 -14.80 2.01
C ALA A 18 -8.60 -14.96 1.47
N LEU A 19 -9.13 -16.19 1.43
CA LEU A 19 -10.51 -16.47 1.03
C LEU A 19 -11.52 -15.86 2.01
N SER A 20 -11.24 -15.99 3.31
CA SER A 20 -12.08 -15.42 4.37
C SER A 20 -12.07 -13.89 4.33
N ALA A 21 -10.88 -13.28 4.16
CA ALA A 21 -10.69 -11.85 4.02
C ALA A 21 -11.46 -11.29 2.82
N ASN A 22 -11.49 -11.99 1.69
CA ASN A 22 -12.30 -11.59 0.52
C ASN A 22 -13.82 -11.65 0.78
N HIS A 23 -14.28 -12.52 1.68
CA HIS A 23 -15.68 -12.54 2.08
C HIS A 23 -16.01 -11.39 3.05
N ILE A 24 -15.13 -11.16 4.03
CA ILE A 24 -15.27 -10.09 5.02
C ILE A 24 -15.19 -8.71 4.34
N SER A 25 -14.30 -8.53 3.37
CA SER A 25 -14.14 -7.26 2.65
C SER A 25 -15.43 -6.81 1.96
N LYS A 26 -16.25 -7.74 1.44
CA LYS A 26 -17.55 -7.43 0.82
C LYS A 26 -18.55 -6.82 1.80
N PHE A 27 -18.39 -7.03 3.10
CA PHE A 27 -19.20 -6.33 4.10
C PHE A 27 -18.85 -4.83 4.14
N PHE A 28 -17.58 -4.46 3.96
CA PHE A 28 -17.14 -3.05 3.92
C PHE A 28 -17.78 -2.29 2.75
N ALA A 29 -17.95 -2.95 1.60
CA ALA A 29 -18.68 -2.36 0.47
C ALA A 29 -20.14 -2.01 0.83
N LYS A 30 -20.82 -2.80 1.70
CA LYS A 30 -22.20 -2.51 2.14
C LYS A 30 -22.28 -1.25 3.02
N ILE A 31 -21.25 -0.96 3.79
CA ILE A 31 -21.14 0.24 4.62
C ILE A 31 -20.44 1.41 3.90
N LYS A 32 -20.29 1.32 2.57
CA LYS A 32 -19.66 2.35 1.69
C LYS A 32 -18.16 2.58 1.95
N PHE A 33 -17.47 1.60 2.51
CA PHE A 33 -16.01 1.60 2.59
C PHE A 33 -15.41 0.78 1.43
N PRO A 34 -14.22 1.15 0.93
CA PRO A 34 -13.49 0.34 -0.04
C PRO A 34 -13.21 -1.08 0.47
N LEU A 35 -13.22 -2.07 -0.43
CA LEU A 35 -12.89 -3.47 -0.11
C LEU A 35 -11.52 -3.61 0.57
N ILE A 36 -10.54 -2.79 0.17
CA ILE A 36 -9.17 -2.85 0.70
C ILE A 36 -9.12 -2.62 2.21
N THR A 37 -10.05 -1.82 2.76
CA THR A 37 -10.17 -1.61 4.21
C THR A 37 -10.48 -2.92 4.94
N GLY A 38 -11.40 -3.72 4.40
CA GLY A 38 -11.74 -5.01 4.98
C GLY A 38 -10.64 -6.07 4.82
N LEU A 39 -9.91 -6.03 3.69
CA LEU A 39 -8.74 -6.91 3.48
C LEU A 39 -7.63 -6.61 4.49
N LEU A 40 -7.31 -5.34 4.72
CA LEU A 40 -6.29 -4.92 5.69
C LEU A 40 -6.68 -5.32 7.11
N LEU A 41 -7.93 -5.07 7.51
CA LEU A 41 -8.41 -5.44 8.84
C LEU A 41 -8.40 -6.95 9.06
N ALA A 42 -8.83 -7.74 8.07
CA ALA A 42 -8.74 -9.20 8.15
C ALA A 42 -7.29 -9.68 8.28
N GLY A 43 -6.35 -9.05 7.57
CA GLY A 43 -4.91 -9.34 7.68
C GLY A 43 -4.34 -9.00 9.05
N ILE A 44 -4.67 -7.84 9.61
CA ILE A 44 -4.24 -7.44 10.96
C ILE A 44 -4.76 -8.41 12.01
N LEU A 45 -6.05 -8.77 11.93
CA LEU A 45 -6.66 -9.73 12.84
C LEU A 45 -6.00 -11.12 12.73
N ALA A 46 -5.74 -11.59 11.51
CA ALA A 46 -5.13 -12.91 11.30
C ALA A 46 -3.61 -12.95 11.55
N GLY A 47 -2.95 -11.80 11.65
CA GLY A 47 -1.51 -11.68 11.85
C GLY A 47 -1.04 -12.16 13.23
N SER A 48 0.29 -12.15 13.41
CA SER A 48 0.96 -12.63 14.64
C SER A 48 0.54 -11.88 15.90
N ASP A 49 0.14 -10.61 15.76
CA ASP A 49 -0.03 -9.71 16.91
C ASP A 49 -1.45 -9.74 17.49
N VAL A 50 -2.43 -10.37 16.81
CA VAL A 50 -3.83 -10.41 17.26
C VAL A 50 -4.35 -11.84 17.47
N LEU A 51 -4.56 -12.62 16.40
CA LEU A 51 -5.05 -14.00 16.49
C LEU A 51 -3.96 -15.05 16.31
N GLU A 52 -2.76 -14.64 15.91
CA GLU A 52 -1.60 -15.52 15.70
C GLU A 52 -1.87 -16.69 14.73
N LEU A 53 -2.78 -16.51 13.77
CA LEU A 53 -3.12 -17.54 12.79
C LEU A 53 -1.98 -17.79 11.78
N ILE A 54 -1.15 -16.78 11.54
CA ILE A 54 0.12 -16.90 10.83
C ILE A 54 1.24 -16.50 11.80
N PRO A 55 1.90 -17.49 12.45
CA PRO A 55 3.03 -17.23 13.32
C PRO A 55 4.15 -16.51 12.58
N ARG A 56 4.92 -15.69 13.31
CA ARG A 56 5.98 -14.85 12.73
C ARG A 56 7.04 -15.67 11.99
N GLU A 57 7.31 -16.89 12.44
CA GLU A 57 8.23 -17.83 11.78
C GLU A 57 7.72 -18.26 10.40
N ASN A 58 6.40 -18.43 10.26
CA ASN A 58 5.77 -18.86 9.01
C ASN A 58 5.76 -17.76 7.94
N THR A 59 5.93 -16.49 8.31
CA THR A 59 6.01 -15.39 7.34
C THR A 59 7.18 -15.55 6.37
N LYS A 60 8.28 -16.18 6.80
CA LYS A 60 9.44 -16.46 5.95
C LYS A 60 9.09 -17.41 4.80
N TYR A 61 8.24 -18.41 5.08
CA TYR A 61 7.76 -19.37 4.09
C TYR A 61 6.80 -18.75 3.07
N LEU A 62 6.17 -17.62 3.41
CA LEU A 62 5.24 -16.90 2.54
C LEU A 62 5.90 -15.76 1.77
N ASN A 63 7.20 -15.46 1.99
CA ASN A 63 7.84 -14.30 1.37
C ASN A 63 7.84 -14.37 -0.18
N PHE A 64 7.95 -15.57 -0.75
CA PHE A 64 7.87 -15.74 -2.21
C PHE A 64 6.50 -15.30 -2.77
N LEU A 65 5.41 -15.40 -1.99
CA LEU A 65 4.10 -14.88 -2.40
C LEU A 65 4.12 -13.35 -2.48
N ASN A 66 4.84 -12.67 -1.57
CA ASN A 66 5.01 -11.21 -1.64
C ASN A 66 5.77 -10.81 -2.90
N GLU A 67 6.85 -11.52 -3.24
CA GLU A 67 7.65 -11.26 -4.44
C GLU A 67 6.82 -11.45 -5.71
N ILE A 68 6.07 -12.55 -5.82
CA ILE A 68 5.17 -12.82 -6.94
C ILE A 68 4.06 -11.77 -7.00
N SER A 69 3.45 -11.42 -5.87
CA SER A 69 2.38 -10.42 -5.80
C SER A 69 2.87 -9.05 -6.25
N LEU A 70 4.06 -8.64 -5.81
CA LEU A 70 4.67 -7.37 -6.22
C LEU A 70 4.96 -7.35 -7.72
N ALA A 71 5.45 -8.46 -8.28
CA ALA A 71 5.66 -8.59 -9.72
C ALA A 71 4.34 -8.44 -10.51
N PHE A 72 3.25 -9.07 -10.05
CA PHE A 72 1.93 -8.91 -10.68
C PHE A 72 1.38 -7.49 -10.55
N ILE A 73 1.54 -6.85 -9.39
CA ILE A 73 1.10 -5.46 -9.17
C ILE A 73 1.88 -4.51 -10.09
N ALA A 74 3.20 -4.67 -10.17
CA ALA A 74 4.05 -3.86 -11.05
C ALA A 74 3.69 -4.07 -12.53
N PHE A 75 3.46 -5.32 -12.94
CA PHE A 75 3.03 -5.66 -14.29
C PHE A 75 1.67 -5.07 -14.63
N ALA A 76 0.67 -5.22 -13.75
CA ALA A 76 -0.67 -4.68 -13.95
C ALA A 76 -0.67 -3.13 -13.99
N ALA A 77 0.09 -2.49 -13.10
CA ALA A 77 0.25 -1.04 -13.13
C ALA A 77 0.94 -0.58 -14.43
N GLY A 78 1.97 -1.30 -14.88
CA GLY A 78 2.65 -1.03 -16.14
C GLY A 78 1.77 -1.23 -17.37
N SER A 79 0.90 -2.25 -17.38
CA SER A 79 0.00 -2.52 -18.50
C SER A 79 -1.11 -1.48 -18.64
N GLU A 80 -1.49 -0.81 -17.56
CA GLU A 80 -2.52 0.23 -17.59
C GLU A 80 -1.98 1.58 -18.13
N LEU A 81 -0.65 1.74 -18.23
CA LEU A 81 -0.03 3.00 -18.64
C LEU A 81 -0.11 3.21 -20.16
N TYR A 82 -1.25 3.70 -20.65
CA TYR A 82 -1.45 3.97 -22.07
C TYR A 82 -0.85 5.32 -22.49
N LEU A 83 0.35 5.31 -23.05
CA LEU A 83 1.11 6.50 -23.50
C LEU A 83 0.30 7.51 -24.33
N LYS A 84 -0.63 7.03 -25.17
CA LYS A 84 -1.49 7.90 -25.98
C LYS A 84 -2.47 8.72 -25.14
N GLU A 85 -2.98 8.17 -24.04
CA GLU A 85 -3.88 8.86 -23.11
C GLU A 85 -3.14 9.89 -22.24
N ILE A 86 -1.88 9.60 -21.91
CA ILE A 86 -1.01 10.49 -21.12
C ILE A 86 -0.61 11.72 -21.94
N ARG A 87 -0.35 11.56 -23.24
CA ARG A 87 0.19 12.65 -24.08
C ARG A 87 -0.69 13.90 -24.08
N GLY A 88 -2.02 13.75 -24.05
CA GLY A 88 -2.96 14.86 -24.00
C GLY A 88 -3.01 15.60 -22.65
N GLN A 89 -2.57 14.95 -21.57
CA GLN A 89 -2.62 15.47 -20.21
C GLN A 89 -1.22 15.67 -19.59
N PHE A 90 -0.16 15.48 -20.37
CA PHE A 90 1.22 15.41 -19.87
C PHE A 90 1.64 16.63 -19.04
N LYS A 91 1.31 17.85 -19.48
CA LYS A 91 1.62 19.06 -18.70
C LYS A 91 0.92 19.09 -17.34
N SER A 92 -0.35 18.67 -17.29
CA SER A 92 -1.12 18.60 -16.05
C SER A 92 -0.52 17.55 -15.11
N ILE A 93 -0.21 16.36 -15.65
CA ILE A 93 0.44 15.28 -14.91
C ILE A 93 1.77 15.74 -14.35
N LEU A 94 2.64 16.32 -15.18
CA LEU A 94 3.96 16.79 -14.77
C LEU A 94 3.87 17.82 -13.63
N TRP A 95 3.01 18.83 -13.76
CA TRP A 95 2.86 19.85 -12.72
C TRP A 95 2.26 19.28 -11.43
N ASN A 96 1.30 18.36 -11.53
CA ASN A 96 0.73 17.75 -10.36
C ASN A 96 1.72 16.82 -9.66
N THR A 97 2.44 15.97 -10.40
CA THR A 97 3.47 15.08 -9.86
C THR A 97 4.62 15.87 -9.25
N LEU A 98 5.10 16.93 -9.90
CA LEU A 98 6.14 17.80 -9.33
C LEU A 98 5.64 18.54 -8.08
N GLY A 99 4.42 19.08 -8.13
CA GLY A 99 3.81 19.74 -6.98
C GLY A 99 3.65 18.77 -5.82
N GLN A 100 3.19 17.56 -6.07
CA GLN A 100 3.05 16.52 -5.07
C GLN A 100 4.40 16.05 -4.53
N LEU A 101 5.41 15.92 -5.40
CA LEU A 101 6.77 15.60 -4.98
C LEU A 101 7.27 16.69 -4.03
N VAL A 102 7.25 17.97 -4.41
CA VAL A 102 7.79 19.04 -3.56
C VAL A 102 6.97 19.23 -2.27
N ILE A 103 5.64 19.33 -2.40
CA ILE A 103 4.76 19.64 -1.28
C ILE A 103 4.61 18.45 -0.34
N THR A 104 4.26 17.26 -0.85
CA THR A 104 4.04 16.08 0.00
C THR A 104 5.35 15.62 0.63
N PHE A 105 6.47 15.66 -0.12
CA PHE A 105 7.76 15.32 0.45
C PHE A 105 8.17 16.34 1.51
N GLY A 106 8.11 17.64 1.19
CA GLY A 106 8.50 18.70 2.13
C GLY A 106 7.67 18.68 3.41
N LEU A 107 6.34 18.57 3.28
CA LEU A 107 5.44 18.43 4.43
C LEU A 107 5.64 17.10 5.16
N GLY A 108 5.98 16.02 4.45
CA GLY A 108 6.29 14.73 5.05
C GLY A 108 7.54 14.78 5.92
N VAL A 109 8.64 15.36 5.40
CA VAL A 109 9.89 15.55 6.14
C VAL A 109 9.63 16.42 7.36
N LEU A 110 8.99 17.58 7.16
CA LEU A 110 8.68 18.50 8.24
C LEU A 110 7.77 17.86 9.29
N GLY A 111 6.72 17.17 8.85
CA GLY A 111 5.76 16.51 9.73
C GLY A 111 6.40 15.42 10.59
N VAL A 112 7.24 14.57 9.99
CA VAL A 112 7.96 13.52 10.73
C VAL A 112 9.00 14.13 11.67
N PHE A 113 9.69 15.19 11.24
CA PHE A 113 10.66 15.88 12.08
C PHE A 113 9.99 16.53 13.30
N LEU A 114 8.88 17.25 13.11
CA LEU A 114 8.11 17.85 14.20
C LEU A 114 7.47 16.79 15.11
N ALA A 115 7.08 15.64 14.56
CA ALA A 115 6.55 14.53 15.32
C ALA A 115 7.63 13.69 16.03
N SER A 116 8.93 13.96 15.78
CA SER A 116 10.03 13.11 16.25
C SER A 116 10.09 12.96 17.78
N GLU A 117 9.62 13.96 18.53
CA GLU A 117 9.54 13.90 20.00
C GLU A 117 8.43 12.98 20.52
N TYR A 118 7.45 12.64 19.68
CA TYR A 118 6.34 11.75 20.02
C TYR A 118 6.57 10.31 19.51
N ILE A 119 7.62 10.09 18.71
CA ILE A 119 7.95 8.78 18.14
C ILE A 119 9.03 8.14 19.03
N PRO A 120 8.73 7.07 19.79
CA PRO A 120 9.61 6.57 20.84
C PRO A 120 11.05 6.27 20.41
N PHE A 121 11.24 5.74 19.19
CA PHE A 121 12.59 5.41 18.69
C PHE A 121 13.36 6.64 18.18
N MET A 122 12.69 7.78 17.97
CA MET A 122 13.30 9.01 17.44
C MET A 122 13.68 10.01 18.52
N VAL A 123 13.17 9.90 19.75
CA VAL A 123 13.36 10.91 20.81
C VAL A 123 14.84 11.22 21.04
N GLU A 124 15.64 10.18 21.24
CA GLU A 124 17.09 10.24 21.54
C GLU A 124 17.97 10.42 20.29
N MET A 125 17.39 10.53 19.10
CA MET A 125 18.14 10.71 17.86
C MET A 125 18.67 12.14 17.72
N THR A 126 19.85 12.27 17.13
CA THR A 126 20.42 13.55 16.72
C THR A 126 19.57 14.21 15.62
N PHE A 127 19.79 15.51 15.39
CA PHE A 127 19.11 16.24 14.32
C PHE A 127 19.29 15.57 12.95
N ALA A 128 20.51 15.14 12.62
CA ALA A 128 20.81 14.52 11.33
C ALA A 128 20.08 13.19 11.14
N GLU A 129 19.98 12.38 12.21
CA GLU A 129 19.27 11.11 12.20
C GLU A 129 17.75 11.31 12.06
N LYS A 130 17.16 12.25 12.82
CA LYS A 130 15.75 12.63 12.70
C LYS A 130 15.42 13.10 11.28
N MET A 131 16.29 13.91 10.68
CA MET A 131 16.16 14.35 9.29
C MET A 131 16.25 13.18 8.30
N SER A 132 17.14 12.22 8.54
CA SER A 132 17.29 11.03 7.69
C SER A 132 16.04 10.16 7.72
N VAL A 133 15.49 9.91 8.90
CA VAL A 133 14.21 9.20 9.06
C VAL A 133 13.07 9.98 8.39
N GLY A 134 13.02 11.30 8.58
CA GLY A 134 12.04 12.17 7.93
C GLY A 134 12.07 12.07 6.41
N ILE A 135 13.25 12.09 5.80
CA ILE A 135 13.46 11.93 4.35
C ILE A 135 12.99 10.55 3.86
N LEU A 136 13.34 9.48 4.59
CA LEU A 136 12.91 8.13 4.25
C LEU A 136 11.38 7.98 4.32
N MET A 137 10.77 8.46 5.40
CA MET A 137 9.31 8.43 5.58
C MET A 137 8.59 9.28 4.53
N ALA A 138 9.11 10.49 4.23
CA ALA A 138 8.57 11.35 3.20
C ALA A 138 8.62 10.70 1.81
N THR A 139 9.67 9.91 1.52
CA THR A 139 9.78 9.14 0.28
C THR A 139 8.64 8.13 0.16
N ILE A 140 8.30 7.45 1.27
CA ILE A 140 7.15 6.52 1.33
C ILE A 140 5.83 7.28 1.14
N PHE A 141 5.66 8.46 1.75
CA PHE A 141 4.42 9.25 1.65
C PHE A 141 4.14 9.78 0.22
N VAL A 142 5.19 10.05 -0.56
CA VAL A 142 5.06 10.48 -1.96
C VAL A 142 4.59 9.34 -2.86
N ALA A 143 4.97 8.09 -2.53
CA ALA A 143 4.62 6.93 -3.34
C ALA A 143 3.10 6.74 -3.40
N ARG A 144 2.56 6.67 -4.62
CA ARG A 144 1.15 6.38 -4.87
C ARG A 144 1.01 5.16 -5.77
N SER A 145 -0.12 4.47 -5.64
CA SER A 145 -0.41 3.22 -6.33
C SER A 145 -1.58 3.42 -7.30
N PRO A 146 -1.34 3.40 -8.62
CA PRO A 146 -2.40 3.52 -9.61
C PRO A 146 -3.38 2.34 -9.51
N SER A 147 -2.88 1.13 -9.23
CA SER A 147 -3.71 -0.07 -9.06
C SER A 147 -4.71 0.07 -7.91
N SER A 148 -4.29 0.66 -6.78
CA SER A 148 -5.18 0.93 -5.64
C SER A 148 -6.25 1.97 -5.99
N ALA A 149 -5.87 3.04 -6.70
CA ALA A 149 -6.82 4.06 -7.15
C ALA A 149 -7.84 3.48 -8.14
N ILE A 150 -7.40 2.69 -9.13
CA ILE A 150 -8.27 2.03 -10.10
C ILE A 150 -9.24 1.07 -9.42
N ALA A 151 -8.77 0.28 -8.45
CA ALA A 151 -9.63 -0.62 -7.68
C ALA A 151 -10.77 0.15 -6.99
N VAL A 152 -10.46 1.25 -6.30
CA VAL A 152 -11.48 2.10 -5.64
C VAL A 152 -12.40 2.78 -6.66
N ILE A 153 -11.87 3.28 -7.77
CA ILE A 153 -12.66 3.93 -8.82
C ILE A 153 -13.65 2.94 -9.45
N ASN A 154 -13.20 1.73 -9.76
CA ASN A 154 -14.04 0.66 -10.33
C ASN A 154 -15.08 0.18 -9.31
N GLU A 155 -14.68 0.01 -8.06
CA GLU A 155 -15.57 -0.40 -6.97
C GLU A 155 -16.68 0.62 -6.71
N LEU A 156 -16.31 1.90 -6.57
CA LEU A 156 -17.25 2.98 -6.31
C LEU A 156 -17.93 3.52 -7.57
N ARG A 157 -17.57 3.02 -8.76
CA ARG A 157 -18.03 3.47 -10.08
C ARG A 157 -17.86 4.99 -10.27
N ALA A 158 -16.77 5.55 -9.74
CA ALA A 158 -16.49 6.99 -9.77
C ALA A 158 -16.24 7.47 -11.22
N LYS A 159 -16.79 8.64 -11.57
CA LYS A 159 -16.65 9.25 -12.90
C LYS A 159 -16.44 10.75 -12.80
N GLY A 160 -15.68 11.31 -13.72
CA GLY A 160 -15.52 12.75 -13.88
C GLY A 160 -14.10 13.17 -14.27
N PRO A 161 -13.86 14.47 -14.49
CA PRO A 161 -12.53 15.01 -14.80
C PRO A 161 -11.50 14.69 -13.71
N PHE A 162 -11.89 14.83 -12.44
CA PHE A 162 -11.02 14.53 -11.30
C PHE A 162 -10.56 13.07 -11.29
N THR A 163 -11.48 12.12 -11.48
CA THR A 163 -11.16 10.68 -11.56
C THR A 163 -10.11 10.36 -12.63
N LYS A 164 -10.24 10.98 -13.82
CA LYS A 164 -9.27 10.81 -14.91
C LYS A 164 -7.91 11.41 -14.57
N THR A 165 -7.89 12.59 -13.96
CA THR A 165 -6.65 13.21 -13.51
C THR A 165 -5.98 12.39 -12.42
N SER A 166 -6.74 11.87 -11.45
CA SER A 166 -6.21 11.02 -10.37
C SER A 166 -5.46 9.82 -10.93
N ILE A 167 -6.02 9.07 -11.88
CA ILE A 167 -5.32 7.92 -12.50
C ILE A 167 -3.99 8.35 -13.15
N GLY A 168 -3.93 9.52 -13.79
CA GLY A 168 -2.72 10.00 -14.45
C GLY A 168 -1.62 10.49 -13.51
N VAL A 169 -1.91 10.76 -12.23
CA VAL A 169 -0.97 11.35 -11.25
C VAL A 169 -0.69 10.45 -10.04
N THR A 170 -1.28 9.27 -10.03
CA THR A 170 -1.14 8.26 -8.98
C THR A 170 -0.22 7.16 -9.49
#